data_AF-A0A956FR63-F1
#
_entry.id   AF-A0A956FR63-F1
#
_cell.length_a   1.000
_cell.length_b   1.000
_cell.length_c   1.000
_cell.angle_alpha   90.00
_cell.angle_beta   90.00
_cell.angle_gamma   90.00
#
_symmetry.space_group_name_H-M   'P 1'
#
loop_
_entity.id
_entity.type
_entity.pdbx_description
1 polymer ?
#
loop_
_entity_poly.entity_id
_entity_poly.type
_entity_poly.pdbx_seq_one_letter_code
_entity_poly.pdbx_strand_id
1 'polypeptide(L)'
;MHHLRLHWTLPALLCAALACTGGDNEGDSDATTNATSGATATTGVSASQTSDTSTGSASGSSGTEGSSSDASTSASSASASATETGTTTATTNTSNTTDTTDSGGDGFSFCAEVCVDDSDCTVDGVDQGLHCGDNGLCAGENNGICADDMDCRLLYSGWDKGDPCNAQGDCAVTQGCIELEGAGYCVFIPSDFLTCEDLNMDEVPMPAIEGGTIQVCGNTTAICTDDKYCLIACQSNVDCLSPSFPVCNTNTGLCECGQDSDCDGIPGTSVCIDGACRCGADADCEAVANADVCNDGACGCSGLRVCDGVDQTFDGTEIACKDFG
;
A
#
# COMPACT_ATOMS: atom_id res chain seq x y z
N MET A 1 -38.73 22.24 0.43
CA MET A 1 -37.36 22.78 0.51
C MET A 1 -36.77 22.38 1.85
N HIS A 2 -36.21 21.17 1.92
CA HIS A 2 -35.47 20.64 3.05
C HIS A 2 -34.20 20.08 2.44
N HIS A 3 -33.05 20.64 2.80
CA HIS A 3 -31.75 20.13 2.38
C HIS A 3 -31.37 18.98 3.32
N LEU A 4 -31.45 17.74 2.82
CA LEU A 4 -30.72 16.62 3.41
C LEU A 4 -29.23 16.81 3.06
N ARG A 5 -28.38 16.88 4.08
CA ARG A 5 -26.95 16.65 3.96
C ARG A 5 -26.71 15.18 4.31
N LEU A 6 -26.38 14.36 3.31
CA LEU A 6 -25.77 13.04 3.54
C LEU A 6 -24.28 13.29 3.87
N HIS A 7 -23.87 12.92 5.08
CA HIS A 7 -22.46 12.73 5.42
C HIS A 7 -22.07 11.31 5.01
N TRP A 8 -21.23 11.18 3.99
CA TRP A 8 -20.47 9.96 3.74
C TRP A 8 -19.20 10.04 4.57
N THR A 9 -19.11 9.25 5.63
CA THR A 9 -17.86 9.00 6.36
C THR A 9 -17.17 7.82 5.68
N LEU A 10 -16.30 8.10 4.71
CA LEU A 10 -15.27 7.15 4.28
C LEU A 10 -14.32 6.90 5.47
N PRO A 11 -13.99 5.64 5.81
CA PRO A 11 -12.83 5.39 6.66
C PRO A 11 -11.59 5.70 5.83
N ALA A 12 -10.83 6.70 6.27
CA ALA A 12 -9.47 6.91 5.82
C ALA A 12 -8.65 5.68 6.20
N LEU A 13 -8.45 4.79 5.23
CA LEU A 13 -7.46 3.73 5.33
C LEU A 13 -6.10 4.43 5.39
N LEU A 14 -5.44 4.32 6.54
CA LEU A 14 -4.18 4.97 6.87
C LEU A 14 -3.06 4.34 6.01
N CYS A 15 -2.82 4.92 4.84
CA CYS A 15 -1.60 4.72 4.07
C CYS A 15 -0.57 5.72 4.63
N ALA A 16 0.00 5.41 5.80
CA ALA A 16 1.05 6.24 6.39
C ALA A 16 2.42 5.79 5.86
N ALA A 17 3.15 6.76 5.32
CA ALA A 17 4.52 6.69 4.82
C ALA A 17 4.77 6.04 3.44
N LEU A 18 4.18 6.62 2.38
CA LEU A 18 4.87 6.71 1.09
C LEU A 18 4.96 8.18 0.67
N ALA A 19 6.16 8.74 0.73
CA ALA A 19 6.45 10.12 0.36
C ALA A 19 6.27 10.34 -1.15
N CYS A 20 5.07 10.76 -1.57
CA CYS A 20 4.83 11.29 -2.91
C CYS A 20 5.20 12.77 -2.95
N THR A 21 6.44 13.10 -3.33
CA THR A 21 6.77 14.46 -3.78
C THR A 21 6.17 14.70 -5.17
N GLY A 22 5.20 15.60 -5.24
CA GLY A 22 4.52 16.00 -6.47
C GLY A 22 5.44 16.71 -7.46
N GLY A 23 5.27 16.39 -8.74
CA GLY A 23 5.79 17.16 -9.87
C GLY A 23 4.62 17.71 -10.68
N ASP A 24 4.37 19.01 -10.54
CA ASP A 24 3.41 19.75 -11.34
C ASP A 24 3.89 19.81 -12.81
N ASN A 25 3.06 19.35 -13.74
CA ASN A 25 3.22 19.66 -15.16
C ASN A 25 1.87 20.09 -15.73
N GLU A 26 1.66 21.41 -15.74
CA GLU A 26 0.54 22.07 -16.41
C GLU A 26 0.68 21.91 -17.93
N GLY A 27 -0.26 21.20 -18.54
CA GLY A 27 -0.36 20.97 -19.98
C GLY A 27 -1.78 21.19 -20.47
N ASP A 28 -2.10 22.46 -20.68
CA ASP A 28 -3.26 23.03 -21.36
C ASP A 28 -3.57 22.35 -22.72
N SER A 29 -4.83 21.96 -22.95
CA SER A 29 -5.40 21.82 -24.30
C SER A 29 -6.94 21.76 -24.26
N ASP A 30 -7.51 22.80 -24.84
CA ASP A 30 -8.92 23.12 -25.06
C ASP A 30 -9.82 22.03 -25.70
N ALA A 31 -11.04 21.99 -25.15
CA ALA A 31 -12.35 21.88 -25.77
C ALA A 31 -12.49 21.40 -27.24
N THR A 32 -13.37 20.40 -27.43
CA THR A 32 -14.48 20.56 -28.39
C THR A 32 -15.70 19.71 -28.01
N THR A 33 -16.81 20.39 -27.74
CA THR A 33 -18.17 19.85 -27.68
C THR A 33 -18.66 19.43 -29.07
N ASN A 34 -19.34 18.29 -29.18
CA ASN A 34 -20.43 18.18 -30.15
C ASN A 34 -21.54 17.24 -29.67
N ALA A 35 -22.73 17.80 -29.47
CA ALA A 35 -23.97 17.08 -29.27
C ALA A 35 -24.54 16.69 -30.64
N THR A 36 -25.08 15.49 -30.79
CA THR A 36 -26.11 15.20 -31.79
C THR A 36 -27.03 14.09 -31.29
N SER A 37 -28.29 14.47 -31.13
CA SER A 37 -29.44 13.64 -30.83
C SER A 37 -29.79 12.71 -31.99
N GLY A 38 -30.32 11.52 -31.71
CA GLY A 38 -30.93 10.67 -32.74
C GLY A 38 -31.54 9.39 -32.17
N ALA A 39 -32.83 9.43 -31.85
CA ALA A 39 -33.65 8.25 -31.60
C ALA A 39 -33.85 7.44 -32.90
N THR A 40 -34.05 6.11 -32.80
CA THR A 40 -35.16 5.33 -33.40
C THR A 40 -34.98 3.83 -33.11
N ALA A 41 -36.06 3.20 -32.67
CA ALA A 41 -36.20 1.76 -32.46
C ALA A 41 -36.33 0.98 -33.78
N THR A 42 -35.76 -0.23 -33.87
CA THR A 42 -36.40 -1.32 -34.65
C THR A 42 -36.03 -2.71 -34.14
N THR A 43 -37.07 -3.51 -34.03
CA THR A 43 -37.19 -4.97 -33.85
C THR A 43 -36.45 -5.77 -34.93
N GLY A 44 -35.96 -6.97 -34.60
CA GLY A 44 -36.01 -8.09 -35.57
C GLY A 44 -34.91 -9.17 -35.53
N VAL A 45 -35.27 -10.34 -34.99
CA VAL A 45 -35.14 -11.69 -35.59
C VAL A 45 -33.75 -12.28 -35.93
N SER A 46 -33.43 -13.35 -35.19
CA SER A 46 -32.90 -14.68 -35.58
C SER A 46 -31.93 -14.85 -36.76
N ALA A 47 -30.76 -15.44 -36.47
CA ALA A 47 -30.20 -16.67 -37.07
C ALA A 47 -28.79 -16.89 -36.47
N SER A 48 -28.57 -17.95 -35.70
CA SER A 48 -27.99 -19.23 -36.18
C SER A 48 -26.86 -19.06 -37.19
N GLN A 49 -25.62 -19.26 -36.75
CA GLN A 49 -24.59 -19.91 -37.56
C GLN A 49 -23.50 -20.52 -36.66
N THR A 50 -23.44 -21.84 -36.76
CA THR A 50 -22.35 -22.76 -36.46
C THR A 50 -21.04 -22.39 -37.16
N SER A 51 -19.98 -23.14 -36.81
CA SER A 51 -18.67 -23.31 -37.48
C SER A 51 -17.56 -22.47 -36.83
N ASP A 52 -16.34 -22.94 -36.55
CA ASP A 52 -15.74 -24.25 -36.77
C ASP A 52 -14.50 -24.39 -35.87
N THR A 53 -14.20 -25.65 -35.55
CA THR A 53 -12.97 -26.14 -34.94
C THR A 53 -11.77 -25.85 -35.85
N SER A 54 -10.61 -25.45 -35.29
CA SER A 54 -9.32 -25.56 -35.98
C SER A 54 -8.17 -25.77 -35.00
N THR A 55 -7.79 -27.03 -34.89
CA THR A 55 -6.51 -27.59 -34.42
C THR A 55 -5.30 -27.15 -35.26
N GLY A 56 -4.12 -27.08 -34.62
CA GLY A 56 -2.78 -27.11 -35.24
C GLY A 56 -1.94 -25.89 -34.83
N SER A 57 -0.64 -25.95 -34.58
CA SER A 57 0.36 -27.01 -34.67
C SER A 57 1.61 -26.59 -33.90
N ALA A 58 2.35 -27.56 -33.41
CA ALA A 58 3.68 -27.41 -32.83
C ALA A 58 4.76 -27.10 -33.89
N SER A 59 5.78 -26.33 -33.50
CA SER A 59 7.17 -26.32 -33.99
C SER A 59 7.92 -25.32 -33.08
N GLY A 60 9.00 -25.62 -32.37
CA GLY A 60 10.10 -26.52 -32.67
C GLY A 60 11.16 -25.75 -33.46
N SER A 61 12.07 -25.05 -32.77
CA SER A 61 13.36 -24.64 -33.37
C SER A 61 14.44 -24.43 -32.31
N SER A 62 15.61 -24.94 -32.65
CA SER A 62 16.81 -25.13 -31.86
C SER A 62 18.00 -24.46 -32.55
N GLY A 63 19.01 -24.05 -31.78
CA GLY A 63 20.35 -23.63 -32.25
C GLY A 63 20.53 -22.11 -32.24
N THR A 64 21.70 -21.54 -31.96
CA THR A 64 23.06 -22.03 -32.16
C THR A 64 24.05 -21.21 -31.33
N GLU A 65 25.13 -21.86 -30.89
CA GLU A 65 26.33 -21.29 -30.24
C GLU A 65 27.11 -20.32 -31.15
N GLY A 66 27.95 -19.44 -30.56
CA GLY A 66 28.98 -18.75 -31.36
C GLY A 66 29.77 -17.61 -30.69
N SER A 67 30.88 -17.98 -30.03
CA SER A 67 32.23 -17.37 -30.04
C SER A 67 32.49 -15.87 -29.76
N SER A 68 33.27 -15.67 -28.67
CA SER A 68 34.60 -15.05 -28.56
C SER A 68 34.98 -13.77 -29.33
N SER A 69 35.48 -12.75 -28.61
CA SER A 69 36.92 -12.45 -28.47
C SER A 69 37.24 -10.98 -28.12
N ASP A 70 38.13 -10.83 -27.14
CA ASP A 70 39.29 -9.92 -27.06
C ASP A 70 39.16 -8.39 -26.82
N ALA A 71 39.61 -8.05 -25.60
CA ALA A 71 40.72 -7.14 -25.27
C ALA A 71 40.71 -5.68 -25.74
N SER A 72 40.80 -4.76 -24.78
CA SER A 72 41.78 -3.66 -24.82
C SER A 72 42.08 -3.08 -23.43
N THR A 73 43.34 -3.26 -23.05
CA THR A 73 44.13 -2.48 -22.08
C THR A 73 44.08 -0.98 -22.35
N SER A 74 44.05 -0.17 -21.29
CA SER A 74 44.77 1.10 -21.23
C SER A 74 45.15 1.42 -19.79
N ALA A 75 46.42 1.77 -19.62
CA ALA A 75 47.10 1.95 -18.37
C ALA A 75 47.38 3.44 -18.09
N SER A 76 47.59 3.74 -16.81
CA SER A 76 48.49 4.76 -16.26
C SER A 76 48.09 6.25 -16.37
N SER A 77 47.94 6.93 -15.23
CA SER A 77 49.05 7.69 -14.58
C SER A 77 48.56 8.80 -13.64
N ALA A 78 49.10 8.78 -12.42
CA ALA A 78 49.71 9.89 -11.68
C ALA A 78 48.90 11.12 -11.19
N SER A 79 48.87 11.22 -9.85
CA SER A 79 49.36 12.34 -9.01
C SER A 79 48.77 13.74 -9.16
N ALA A 80 48.17 14.26 -8.08
CA ALA A 80 48.67 15.46 -7.37
C ALA A 80 47.94 15.68 -6.04
N SER A 81 48.73 15.98 -5.01
CA SER A 81 48.34 16.49 -3.71
C SER A 81 47.77 17.90 -3.78
N ALA A 82 46.82 18.23 -2.90
CA ALA A 82 46.75 19.56 -2.27
C ALA A 82 46.04 19.46 -0.91
N THR A 83 46.82 19.70 0.13
CA THR A 83 46.40 20.07 1.48
C THR A 83 45.84 21.49 1.44
N GLU A 84 44.67 21.74 2.05
CA GLU A 84 44.43 23.05 2.67
C GLU A 84 43.57 22.92 3.93
N THR A 85 44.16 23.43 5.01
CA THR A 85 43.65 23.50 6.37
C THR A 85 42.77 24.76 6.49
N GLY A 86 41.47 24.57 6.65
CA GLY A 86 40.51 25.63 6.97
C GLY A 86 40.16 25.64 8.45
N THR A 87 40.76 26.57 9.19
CA THR A 87 40.53 26.81 10.63
C THR A 87 39.12 27.36 10.87
N THR A 88 38.29 26.60 11.58
CA THR A 88 36.99 27.02 12.14
C THR A 88 37.18 27.91 13.37
N THR A 89 36.49 29.06 13.41
CA THR A 89 36.23 29.82 14.64
C THR A 89 34.78 29.61 15.03
N ALA A 90 34.55 28.81 16.07
CA ALA A 90 33.24 28.56 16.66
C ALA A 90 32.83 29.73 17.57
N THR A 91 31.58 30.19 17.43
CA THR A 91 30.86 30.94 18.46
C THR A 91 29.89 29.96 19.11
N THR A 92 30.16 29.62 20.37
CA THR A 92 29.38 28.69 21.18
C THR A 92 28.10 29.38 21.66
N ASN A 93 26.96 28.99 21.10
CA ASN A 93 25.65 29.14 21.76
C ASN A 93 25.29 27.77 22.35
N THR A 94 25.36 27.69 23.67
CA THR A 94 24.96 26.53 24.46
C THR A 94 23.44 26.49 24.58
N SER A 95 22.78 25.77 23.68
CA SER A 95 21.47 25.17 23.96
C SER A 95 21.74 23.74 24.43
N ASN A 96 21.39 23.46 25.68
CA ASN A 96 21.40 22.11 26.23
C ASN A 96 20.29 21.29 25.56
N THR A 97 20.61 20.68 24.42
CA THR A 97 19.92 19.47 23.98
C THR A 97 20.83 18.33 24.41
N THR A 98 20.36 17.54 25.38
CA THR A 98 21.09 16.39 25.88
C THR A 98 21.15 15.37 24.74
N ASP A 99 22.30 15.28 24.05
CA ASP A 99 22.62 14.14 23.17
C ASP A 99 22.66 12.90 24.08
N THR A 100 21.50 12.25 24.22
CA THR A 100 21.42 10.94 24.86
C THR A 100 22.11 9.95 23.94
N THR A 101 23.30 9.55 24.38
CA THR A 101 24.15 8.49 23.84
C THR A 101 23.37 7.26 23.36
N ASP A 102 23.38 7.08 22.04
CA ASP A 102 23.89 5.89 21.32
C ASP A 102 23.96 4.63 22.20
N SER A 103 22.80 3.99 22.37
CA SER A 103 22.70 2.67 23.00
C SER A 103 22.81 1.65 21.88
N GLY A 104 24.00 1.07 21.72
CA GLY A 104 24.26 0.00 20.75
C GLY A 104 23.53 -1.31 21.10
N GLY A 105 22.21 -1.28 21.01
CA GLY A 105 21.36 -2.47 20.90
C GLY A 105 21.41 -2.98 19.47
N ASP A 106 21.26 -4.30 19.30
CA ASP A 106 21.15 -4.95 17.98
C ASP A 106 19.81 -4.62 17.27
N GLY A 107 19.13 -3.54 17.68
CA GLY A 107 17.84 -3.14 17.15
C GLY A 107 17.98 -2.15 15.98
N PHE A 108 16.90 -2.05 15.20
CA PHE A 108 16.82 -1.11 14.09
C PHE A 108 16.24 0.21 14.59
N SER A 109 16.91 1.32 14.24
CA SER A 109 16.48 2.66 14.62
C SER A 109 15.82 3.41 13.47
N PHE A 110 14.67 4.04 13.70
CA PHE A 110 14.00 4.89 12.71
C PHE A 110 13.45 6.18 13.32
N CYS A 111 13.27 7.20 12.47
CA CYS A 111 12.64 8.45 12.87
C CYS A 111 11.15 8.20 13.15
N ALA A 112 10.75 8.35 14.39
CA ALA A 112 9.38 8.07 14.84
C ALA A 112 8.85 9.19 15.75
N GLU A 113 7.54 9.38 15.71
CA GLU A 113 6.81 10.11 16.75
C GLU A 113 6.64 9.22 17.97
N VAL A 114 7.23 9.66 19.08
CA VAL A 114 7.24 8.92 20.35
C VAL A 114 6.28 9.56 21.32
N CYS A 115 5.40 8.73 21.89
CA CYS A 115 4.48 9.13 22.96
C CYS A 115 5.00 8.63 24.31
N VAL A 116 4.51 9.26 25.37
CA VAL A 116 4.71 8.84 26.76
C VAL A 116 3.38 8.41 27.38
N ASP A 117 2.29 9.09 27.04
CA ASP A 117 0.94 8.84 27.54
C ASP A 117 -0.10 8.84 26.40
N ASP A 118 -1.27 8.22 26.60
CA ASP A 118 -2.36 8.19 25.59
C ASP A 118 -2.81 9.59 25.15
N SER A 119 -2.67 10.60 26.02
CA SER A 119 -2.98 11.99 25.69
C SER A 119 -2.08 12.58 24.60
N ASP A 120 -0.93 11.96 24.34
CA ASP A 120 -0.01 12.39 23.29
C ASP A 120 -0.49 11.97 21.91
N CYS A 121 -1.40 10.99 21.83
CA CYS A 121 -1.88 10.35 20.61
C CYS A 121 -3.13 11.00 20.02
N THR A 122 -3.42 12.26 20.36
CA THR A 122 -4.48 13.04 19.71
C THR A 122 -4.01 13.61 18.39
N VAL A 123 -4.93 13.76 17.44
CA VAL A 123 -4.68 14.40 16.14
C VAL A 123 -5.59 15.62 16.03
N ASP A 124 -5.01 16.81 15.87
CA ASP A 124 -5.73 18.09 15.83
C ASP A 124 -6.65 18.32 17.06
N GLY A 125 -6.23 17.84 18.22
CA GLY A 125 -6.94 17.88 19.49
C GLY A 125 -8.09 16.87 19.62
N VAL A 126 -8.20 15.92 18.69
CA VAL A 126 -9.24 14.87 18.70
C VAL A 126 -8.64 13.52 19.08
N ASP A 127 -9.26 12.86 20.05
CA ASP A 127 -8.99 11.46 20.39
C ASP A 127 -9.64 10.54 19.35
N GLN A 128 -8.80 9.89 18.54
CA GLN A 128 -9.20 8.96 17.49
C GLN A 128 -9.26 7.50 17.98
N GLY A 129 -9.17 7.28 19.30
CA GLY A 129 -9.05 5.94 19.90
C GLY A 129 -7.65 5.34 19.76
N LEU A 130 -6.63 6.20 19.62
CA LEU A 130 -5.23 5.80 19.58
C LEU A 130 -4.66 5.89 21.00
N HIS A 131 -3.87 4.90 21.39
CA HIS A 131 -3.22 4.84 22.70
C HIS A 131 -1.72 4.75 22.52
N CYS A 132 -0.99 5.19 23.55
CA CYS A 132 0.46 5.06 23.56
C CYS A 132 0.81 3.61 23.92
N GLY A 133 1.30 2.86 22.93
CA GLY A 133 1.73 1.48 23.15
C GLY A 133 2.97 1.40 24.05
N ASP A 134 3.24 0.22 24.58
CA ASP A 134 4.45 -0.05 25.39
C ASP A 134 5.75 0.21 24.58
N ASN A 135 5.67 0.10 23.26
CA ASN A 135 6.75 0.48 22.35
C ASN A 135 6.84 2.00 22.15
N GLY A 136 6.12 2.82 22.91
CA GLY A 136 6.05 4.27 22.84
C GLY A 136 5.65 4.82 21.47
N LEU A 137 4.77 4.12 20.73
CA LEU A 137 4.16 4.59 19.50
C LEU A 137 2.64 4.69 19.68
N CYS A 138 2.02 5.67 19.05
CA CYS A 138 0.57 5.78 18.99
C CYS A 138 -0.01 4.72 18.05
N ALA A 139 -0.84 3.81 18.58
CA ALA A 139 -1.46 2.73 17.82
C ALA A 139 -2.95 2.59 18.19
N GLY A 140 -3.76 2.04 17.27
CA GLY A 140 -5.16 1.72 17.52
C GLY A 140 -5.33 0.30 18.08
N GLU A 141 -6.40 0.07 18.87
CA GLU A 141 -6.65 -1.24 19.50
C GLU A 141 -7.07 -2.36 18.52
N ASN A 142 -7.33 -2.04 17.24
CA ASN A 142 -7.90 -2.98 16.28
C ASN A 142 -7.07 -3.05 14.99
N ASN A 143 -5.86 -3.59 15.08
CA ASN A 143 -5.04 -3.88 13.91
C ASN A 143 -5.54 -5.14 13.18
N GLY A 144 -6.69 -5.04 12.50
CA GLY A 144 -7.06 -5.90 11.37
C GLY A 144 -6.87 -7.41 11.56
N ILE A 145 -7.06 -7.91 12.80
CA ILE A 145 -6.79 -9.32 13.10
C ILE A 145 -7.90 -10.16 12.48
N CYS A 146 -7.52 -11.14 11.65
CA CYS A 146 -8.44 -12.09 11.04
C CYS A 146 -8.24 -13.50 11.59
N ALA A 147 -9.33 -14.25 11.71
CA ALA A 147 -9.29 -15.68 11.97
C ALA A 147 -9.15 -16.47 10.66
N ASP A 148 -9.86 -16.04 9.61
CA ASP A 148 -9.88 -16.65 8.28
C ASP A 148 -10.14 -15.63 7.15
N ASP A 149 -10.10 -16.12 5.90
CA ASP A 149 -10.30 -15.28 4.71
C ASP A 149 -11.66 -14.57 4.68
N MET A 150 -12.69 -15.12 5.35
CA MET A 150 -14.00 -14.48 5.39
C MET A 150 -13.91 -13.15 6.14
N ASP A 151 -13.22 -13.09 7.28
CA ASP A 151 -13.03 -11.84 8.02
C ASP A 151 -12.40 -10.75 7.13
N CYS A 152 -11.44 -11.14 6.29
CA CYS A 152 -10.79 -10.23 5.37
C CYS A 152 -11.68 -9.80 4.21
N ARG A 153 -12.51 -10.71 3.70
CA ARG A 153 -13.55 -10.37 2.73
C ARG A 153 -14.56 -9.42 3.33
N LEU A 154 -14.97 -9.61 4.59
CA LEU A 154 -15.86 -8.68 5.27
C LEU A 154 -15.25 -7.27 5.35
N LEU A 155 -14.00 -7.19 5.78
CA LEU A 155 -13.28 -5.93 5.92
C LEU A 155 -13.07 -5.21 4.57
N TYR A 156 -12.51 -5.89 3.57
CA TYR A 156 -12.17 -5.28 2.28
C TYR A 156 -13.36 -5.10 1.35
N SER A 157 -14.45 -5.85 1.55
CA SER A 157 -15.72 -5.61 0.86
C SER A 157 -16.59 -4.56 1.59
N GLY A 158 -16.21 -4.14 2.80
CA GLY A 158 -16.95 -3.22 3.64
C GLY A 158 -18.27 -3.78 4.16
N TRP A 159 -18.40 -5.10 4.25
CA TRP A 159 -19.62 -5.77 4.74
C TRP A 159 -19.74 -5.70 6.26
N ASP A 160 -18.62 -5.68 6.98
CA ASP A 160 -18.55 -5.54 8.45
C ASP A 160 -19.11 -4.19 8.96
N LYS A 161 -19.15 -3.19 8.07
CA LYS A 161 -19.69 -1.85 8.33
C LYS A 161 -21.09 -1.64 7.76
N GLY A 162 -21.71 -2.70 7.23
CA GLY A 162 -23.07 -2.65 6.73
C GLY A 162 -24.07 -2.36 7.85
N ASP A 163 -25.15 -1.65 7.51
CA ASP A 163 -26.27 -1.49 8.43
C ASP A 163 -26.90 -2.87 8.75
N PRO A 164 -27.21 -3.18 10.02
CA PRO A 164 -27.83 -4.45 10.36
C PRO A 164 -29.25 -4.53 9.78
N CYS A 165 -29.63 -5.71 9.29
CA CYS A 165 -30.93 -5.96 8.67
C CYS A 165 -31.53 -7.30 9.09
N ASN A 166 -32.86 -7.41 9.03
CA ASN A 166 -33.61 -8.63 9.31
C ASN A 166 -34.43 -9.10 8.10
N ALA A 167 -34.51 -8.27 7.06
CA ALA A 167 -35.24 -8.54 5.82
C ALA A 167 -34.58 -7.79 4.65
N GLN A 168 -34.88 -8.20 3.42
CA GLN A 168 -34.33 -7.52 2.22
C GLN A 168 -34.78 -6.06 2.12
N GLY A 169 -35.98 -5.75 2.61
CA GLY A 169 -36.55 -4.41 2.57
C GLY A 169 -35.95 -3.41 3.57
N ASP A 170 -35.07 -3.86 4.46
CA ASP A 170 -34.40 -2.98 5.44
C ASP A 170 -33.23 -2.21 4.82
N CYS A 171 -32.67 -2.72 3.72
CA CYS A 171 -31.51 -2.15 3.05
C CYS A 171 -31.89 -1.09 2.01
N ALA A 172 -30.92 -0.26 1.62
CA ALA A 172 -31.09 0.67 0.51
C ALA A 172 -31.39 -0.07 -0.81
N VAL A 173 -31.96 0.62 -1.80
CA VAL A 173 -32.38 0.02 -3.09
C VAL A 173 -31.23 -0.64 -3.86
N THR A 174 -29.98 -0.22 -3.63
CA THR A 174 -28.76 -0.76 -4.24
C THR A 174 -28.06 -1.79 -3.35
N GLN A 175 -28.74 -2.28 -2.31
CA GLN A 175 -28.20 -3.19 -1.33
C GLN A 175 -29.13 -4.39 -1.12
N GLY A 176 -28.56 -5.50 -0.67
CA GLY A 176 -29.26 -6.70 -0.25
C GLY A 176 -28.85 -7.09 1.16
N CYS A 177 -29.72 -7.79 1.87
CA CYS A 177 -29.45 -8.27 3.23
C CYS A 177 -28.87 -9.68 3.17
N ILE A 178 -27.57 -9.83 3.42
CA ILE A 178 -26.91 -11.15 3.51
C ILE A 178 -26.90 -11.64 4.95
N GLU A 179 -26.90 -12.97 5.13
CA GLU A 179 -26.70 -13.62 6.43
C GLU A 179 -25.22 -13.93 6.64
N LEU A 180 -24.65 -13.40 7.72
CA LEU A 180 -23.30 -13.65 8.19
C LEU A 180 -23.36 -14.04 9.67
N GLU A 181 -22.87 -15.23 10.00
CA GLU A 181 -22.84 -15.76 11.38
C GLU A 181 -24.21 -15.72 12.12
N GLY A 182 -25.32 -15.79 11.36
CA GLY A 182 -26.68 -15.73 11.90
C GLY A 182 -27.23 -14.31 12.13
N ALA A 183 -26.50 -13.27 11.74
CA ALA A 183 -26.96 -11.88 11.70
C ALA A 183 -27.06 -11.37 10.25
N GLY A 184 -27.94 -10.41 10.00
CA GLY A 184 -28.13 -9.82 8.68
C GLY A 184 -27.37 -8.50 8.52
N TYR A 185 -26.71 -8.32 7.37
CA TYR A 185 -25.99 -7.09 7.03
C TYR A 185 -26.33 -6.60 5.62
N CYS A 186 -26.57 -5.29 5.47
CA CYS A 186 -26.80 -4.65 4.19
C CYS A 186 -25.49 -4.50 3.41
N VAL A 187 -25.42 -5.13 2.25
CA VAL A 187 -24.24 -5.12 1.37
C VAL A 187 -24.62 -4.71 -0.05
N PHE A 188 -23.65 -4.21 -0.82
CA PHE A 188 -23.91 -3.79 -2.19
C PHE A 188 -24.23 -4.97 -3.11
N ILE A 189 -25.31 -4.83 -3.90
CA ILE A 189 -25.68 -5.78 -4.96
C ILE A 189 -25.37 -5.15 -6.32
N PRO A 190 -24.84 -5.92 -7.29
CA PRO A 190 -24.62 -5.41 -8.65
C PRO A 190 -25.95 -5.02 -9.30
N SER A 191 -25.91 -3.95 -10.10
CA SER A 191 -27.06 -3.44 -10.86
C SER A 191 -26.64 -2.91 -12.22
N ASP A 192 -27.60 -2.59 -13.09
CA ASP A 192 -27.33 -1.96 -14.39
C ASP A 192 -26.62 -0.60 -14.29
N PHE A 193 -26.62 0.03 -13.11
CA PHE A 193 -26.00 1.35 -12.88
C PHE A 193 -24.63 1.28 -12.20
N LEU A 194 -24.36 0.19 -11.48
CA LEU A 194 -23.15 0.00 -10.71
C LEU A 194 -22.87 -1.50 -10.64
N THR A 195 -21.83 -1.93 -11.34
CA THR A 195 -21.35 -3.31 -11.34
C THR A 195 -20.30 -3.49 -10.25
N CYS A 196 -19.97 -4.74 -9.91
CA CYS A 196 -18.87 -4.99 -8.97
C CYS A 196 -17.51 -4.60 -9.57
N GLU A 197 -17.35 -4.69 -10.89
CA GLU A 197 -16.14 -4.25 -11.61
C GLU A 197 -15.90 -2.74 -11.43
N ASP A 198 -16.96 -1.92 -11.43
CA ASP A 198 -16.85 -0.48 -11.15
C ASP A 198 -16.32 -0.16 -9.73
N LEU A 199 -16.49 -1.12 -8.81
CA LEU A 199 -15.99 -1.06 -7.44
C LEU A 199 -14.65 -1.78 -7.26
N ASN A 200 -14.05 -2.29 -8.35
CA ASN A 200 -12.88 -3.17 -8.32
C ASN A 200 -13.10 -4.39 -7.41
N MET A 201 -14.28 -5.01 -7.53
CA MET A 201 -14.74 -6.18 -6.77
C MET A 201 -15.34 -7.23 -7.72
N ASP A 202 -15.58 -8.42 -7.19
CA ASP A 202 -16.22 -9.52 -7.91
C ASP A 202 -17.67 -9.71 -7.46
N GLU A 203 -18.47 -10.33 -8.32
CA GLU A 203 -19.78 -10.84 -7.92
C GLU A 203 -19.65 -12.13 -7.13
N VAL A 204 -20.07 -12.12 -5.87
CA VAL A 204 -19.99 -13.24 -4.95
C VAL A 204 -21.39 -13.72 -4.57
N PRO A 205 -21.70 -15.03 -4.72
CA PRO A 205 -22.94 -15.59 -4.22
C PRO A 205 -22.91 -15.70 -2.69
N MET A 206 -23.80 -14.99 -2.01
CA MET A 206 -23.91 -15.00 -0.55
C MET A 206 -25.31 -15.45 -0.07
N PRO A 207 -25.42 -16.14 1.08
CA PRO A 207 -26.71 -16.48 1.68
C PRO A 207 -27.51 -15.21 2.00
N ALA A 208 -28.78 -15.17 1.61
CA ALA A 208 -29.67 -14.09 1.97
C ALA A 208 -30.34 -14.36 3.33
N ILE A 209 -30.62 -13.30 4.12
CA ILE A 209 -31.25 -13.45 5.46
C ILE A 209 -32.64 -14.14 5.42
N GLU A 210 -33.35 -14.03 4.30
CA GLU A 210 -34.67 -14.64 4.08
C GLU A 210 -34.58 -16.05 3.45
N GLY A 211 -33.36 -16.58 3.33
CA GLY A 211 -33.05 -17.83 2.65
C GLY A 211 -32.78 -17.65 1.15
N GLY A 212 -32.06 -18.64 0.59
CA GLY A 212 -31.57 -18.58 -0.78
C GLY A 212 -30.20 -17.90 -0.88
N THR A 213 -29.87 -17.45 -2.10
CA THR A 213 -28.57 -16.83 -2.41
C THR A 213 -28.81 -15.59 -3.26
N ILE A 214 -28.07 -14.52 -2.96
CA ILE A 214 -28.03 -13.29 -3.76
C ILE A 214 -26.59 -13.02 -4.22
N GLN A 215 -26.44 -12.38 -5.38
CA GLN A 215 -25.15 -11.89 -5.85
C GLN A 215 -24.85 -10.56 -5.16
N VAL A 216 -23.67 -10.43 -4.58
CA VAL A 216 -23.20 -9.20 -3.92
C VAL A 216 -21.81 -8.84 -4.41
N CYS A 217 -21.42 -7.58 -4.29
CA CYS A 217 -20.05 -7.17 -4.60
C CYS A 217 -19.13 -7.45 -3.41
N GLY A 218 -18.08 -8.24 -3.66
CA GLY A 218 -17.09 -8.57 -2.65
C GLY A 218 -15.69 -8.73 -3.23
N ASN A 219 -14.68 -8.45 -2.41
CA ASN A 219 -13.29 -8.62 -2.77
C ASN A 219 -12.89 -10.09 -2.57
N THR A 220 -12.87 -10.90 -3.64
CA THR A 220 -12.59 -12.34 -3.50
C THR A 220 -11.12 -12.69 -3.35
N THR A 221 -10.23 -11.72 -3.58
CA THR A 221 -8.79 -11.86 -3.38
C THR A 221 -8.36 -11.50 -1.97
N ALA A 222 -9.26 -11.01 -1.12
CA ALA A 222 -8.96 -10.80 0.30
C ALA A 222 -8.68 -12.14 1.00
N ILE A 223 -7.49 -12.25 1.60
CA ILE A 223 -7.04 -13.42 2.35
C ILE A 223 -6.55 -13.03 3.75
N CYS A 224 -6.66 -13.98 4.67
CA CYS A 224 -6.08 -13.88 6.00
C CYS A 224 -4.71 -14.56 6.02
N THR A 225 -3.69 -13.82 6.42
CA THR A 225 -2.32 -14.37 6.51
C THR A 225 -2.15 -15.28 7.72
N ASP A 226 -1.06 -16.05 7.72
CA ASP A 226 -0.68 -16.87 8.87
C ASP A 226 -0.42 -16.02 10.13
N ASP A 227 0.08 -14.80 9.95
CA ASP A 227 0.29 -13.78 10.99
C ASP A 227 -1.00 -13.05 11.39
N LYS A 228 -2.15 -13.51 10.90
CA LYS A 228 -3.48 -13.06 11.29
C LYS A 228 -3.81 -11.63 10.89
N TYR A 229 -3.30 -11.13 9.78
CA TYR A 229 -3.74 -9.86 9.21
C TYR A 229 -4.36 -10.06 7.82
N CYS A 230 -5.24 -9.13 7.43
CA CYS A 230 -5.86 -9.15 6.13
C CYS A 230 -4.99 -8.48 5.05
N LEU A 231 -4.95 -9.09 3.87
CA LEU A 231 -4.39 -8.46 2.66
C LEU A 231 -5.23 -8.79 1.43
N ILE A 232 -5.06 -8.00 0.36
CA ILE A 232 -5.63 -8.27 -0.96
C ILE A 232 -4.57 -9.01 -1.78
N ALA A 233 -4.86 -10.25 -2.16
CA ALA A 233 -3.93 -11.05 -2.94
C ALA A 233 -3.71 -10.46 -4.33
N CYS A 234 -2.45 -10.37 -4.73
CA CYS A 234 -2.08 -9.90 -6.06
C CYS A 234 -2.41 -10.96 -7.11
N GLN A 235 -2.79 -10.51 -8.32
CA GLN A 235 -2.99 -11.37 -9.49
C GLN A 235 -1.91 -11.12 -10.56
N SER A 236 -1.26 -9.97 -10.50
CA SER A 236 -0.17 -9.57 -11.38
C SER A 236 0.69 -8.48 -10.72
N ASN A 237 1.86 -8.17 -11.30
CA ASN A 237 2.76 -7.15 -10.76
C ASN A 237 2.13 -5.75 -10.69
N VAL A 238 1.08 -5.46 -11.46
CA VAL A 238 0.39 -4.15 -11.40
C VAL A 238 -0.37 -3.96 -10.09
N ASP A 239 -0.73 -5.06 -9.41
CA ASP A 239 -1.43 -5.04 -8.13
C ASP A 239 -0.45 -4.73 -6.97
N CYS A 240 0.86 -4.82 -7.24
CA CYS A 240 1.92 -4.58 -6.28
C CYS A 240 2.30 -3.09 -6.26
N LEU A 241 1.47 -2.32 -5.54
CA LEU A 241 1.61 -0.86 -5.46
C LEU A 241 2.82 -0.41 -4.63
N SER A 242 3.28 -1.26 -3.70
CA SER A 242 4.43 -0.93 -2.87
C SER A 242 5.73 -1.23 -3.63
N PRO A 243 6.64 -0.24 -3.75
CA PRO A 243 7.93 -0.46 -4.40
C PRO A 243 8.79 -1.47 -3.62
N SER A 244 8.57 -1.66 -2.32
CA SER A 244 9.30 -2.66 -1.52
C SER A 244 8.91 -4.11 -1.84
N PHE A 245 7.82 -4.32 -2.59
CA PHE A 245 7.29 -5.63 -2.92
C PHE A 245 6.89 -5.68 -4.41
N PRO A 246 7.82 -5.57 -5.36
CA PRO A 246 7.49 -5.18 -6.74
C PRO A 246 6.90 -6.30 -7.62
N VAL A 247 7.01 -7.57 -7.21
CA VAL A 247 6.63 -8.73 -8.03
C VAL A 247 5.49 -9.50 -7.39
N CYS A 248 4.46 -9.83 -8.17
CA CYS A 248 3.39 -10.68 -7.67
C CYS A 248 3.78 -12.15 -7.76
N ASN A 249 3.83 -12.84 -6.61
CA ASN A 249 3.85 -14.29 -6.57
C ASN A 249 2.42 -14.82 -6.65
N THR A 250 1.98 -15.15 -7.86
CA THR A 250 0.62 -15.63 -8.13
C THR A 250 0.28 -16.98 -7.48
N ASN A 251 1.28 -17.71 -6.94
CA ASN A 251 1.02 -18.94 -6.20
C ASN A 251 0.61 -18.68 -4.75
N THR A 252 1.19 -17.66 -4.12
CA THR A 252 0.91 -17.26 -2.74
C THR A 252 -0.09 -16.11 -2.66
N GLY A 253 -0.25 -15.36 -3.75
CA GLY A 253 -1.01 -14.11 -3.78
C GLY A 253 -0.28 -12.94 -3.12
N LEU A 254 1.01 -13.10 -2.78
CA LEU A 254 1.78 -12.06 -2.11
C LEU A 254 2.61 -11.25 -3.11
N CYS A 255 2.68 -9.95 -2.88
CA CYS A 255 3.68 -9.11 -3.50
C CYS A 255 5.01 -9.31 -2.76
N GLU A 256 6.06 -9.64 -3.50
CA GLU A 256 7.39 -9.91 -2.98
C GLU A 256 8.47 -9.58 -4.02
N CYS A 257 9.75 -9.71 -3.66
CA CYS A 257 10.86 -9.81 -4.61
C CYS A 257 11.36 -11.27 -4.63
N GLY A 258 11.88 -11.71 -5.76
CA GLY A 258 12.50 -13.05 -5.89
C GLY A 258 14.03 -13.00 -5.94
N GLN A 259 14.60 -11.84 -6.26
CA GLN A 259 16.02 -11.63 -6.51
C GLN A 259 16.37 -10.13 -6.40
N ASP A 260 17.65 -9.81 -6.17
CA ASP A 260 18.11 -8.43 -5.96
C ASP A 260 17.79 -7.49 -7.13
N SER A 261 17.83 -7.99 -8.38
CA SER A 261 17.52 -7.16 -9.55
C SER A 261 16.06 -6.70 -9.62
N ASP A 262 15.16 -7.32 -8.84
CA ASP A 262 13.79 -6.83 -8.72
C ASP A 262 13.72 -5.52 -7.91
N CYS A 263 14.78 -5.20 -7.16
CA CYS A 263 14.92 -4.02 -6.31
C CYS A 263 15.64 -2.85 -7.01
N ASP A 264 16.07 -3.05 -8.26
CA ASP A 264 16.82 -2.04 -9.02
C ASP A 264 15.98 -0.76 -9.24
N GLY A 265 16.54 0.39 -8.86
CA GLY A 265 15.92 1.69 -9.09
C GLY A 265 14.88 2.10 -8.04
N ILE A 266 14.68 1.31 -6.99
CA ILE A 266 13.85 1.66 -5.84
C ILE A 266 14.73 2.37 -4.79
N PRO A 267 14.45 3.66 -4.46
CA PRO A 267 15.21 4.38 -3.44
C PRO A 267 15.19 3.66 -2.09
N GLY A 268 16.33 3.59 -1.40
CA GLY A 268 16.43 2.94 -0.10
C GLY A 268 16.61 1.43 -0.15
N THR A 269 16.71 0.81 -1.33
CA THR A 269 16.82 -0.64 -1.46
C THR A 269 17.81 -1.04 -2.53
N SER A 270 18.42 -2.21 -2.37
CA SER A 270 19.36 -2.81 -3.33
C SER A 270 19.37 -4.33 -3.32
N VAL A 271 18.77 -4.97 -2.31
CA VAL A 271 18.80 -6.42 -2.11
C VAL A 271 17.42 -6.95 -1.79
N CYS A 272 17.15 -8.19 -2.20
CA CYS A 272 15.93 -8.89 -1.87
C CYS A 272 16.15 -9.78 -0.64
N ILE A 273 15.49 -9.45 0.47
CA ILE A 273 15.61 -10.17 1.75
C ILE A 273 14.21 -10.53 2.25
N ASP A 274 13.96 -11.82 2.40
CA ASP A 274 12.69 -12.39 2.88
C ASP A 274 11.48 -11.88 2.09
N GLY A 275 11.63 -11.82 0.77
CA GLY A 275 10.57 -11.36 -0.14
C GLY A 275 10.35 -9.85 -0.14
N ALA A 276 11.14 -9.06 0.57
CA ALA A 276 11.07 -7.60 0.52
C ALA A 276 12.35 -6.99 -0.07
N CYS A 277 12.20 -5.94 -0.87
CA CYS A 277 13.30 -5.10 -1.27
C CYS A 277 13.76 -4.26 -0.07
N ARG A 278 15.04 -4.40 0.25
CA ARG A 278 15.69 -3.91 1.46
C ARG A 278 16.99 -3.22 1.12
N CYS A 279 17.50 -2.37 2.01
CA CYS A 279 18.83 -1.82 1.88
C CYS A 279 19.88 -2.94 2.08
N GLY A 280 20.95 -2.91 1.32
CA GLY A 280 22.11 -3.79 1.48
C GLY A 280 23.28 -3.09 2.18
N ALA A 281 23.30 -1.75 2.15
CA ALA A 281 24.29 -0.92 2.81
C ALA A 281 23.74 0.49 3.09
N ASP A 282 24.42 1.24 3.97
CA ASP A 282 24.07 2.63 4.32
C ASP A 282 23.96 3.54 3.09
N ALA A 283 24.77 3.29 2.05
CA ALA A 283 24.75 4.04 0.80
C ALA A 283 23.38 4.00 0.09
N ASP A 284 22.58 2.95 0.30
CA ASP A 284 21.24 2.84 -0.28
C ASP A 284 20.26 3.84 0.37
N CYS A 285 20.54 4.23 1.61
CA CYS A 285 19.69 5.10 2.43
C CYS A 285 19.95 6.60 2.18
N GLU A 286 21.02 6.96 1.47
CA GLU A 286 21.32 8.37 1.14
C GLU A 286 20.22 9.06 0.32
N ALA A 287 19.44 8.28 -0.43
CA ALA A 287 18.32 8.77 -1.24
C ALA A 287 16.98 8.80 -0.50
N VAL A 288 16.93 8.32 0.75
CA VAL A 288 15.71 8.24 1.55
C VAL A 288 15.65 9.43 2.50
N ALA A 289 14.52 10.13 2.52
CA ALA A 289 14.31 11.21 3.47
C ALA A 289 14.30 10.65 4.91
N ASN A 290 14.98 11.34 5.82
CA ASN A 290 15.04 10.98 7.23
C ASN A 290 15.67 9.60 7.53
N ALA A 291 16.60 9.15 6.67
CA ALA A 291 17.41 7.97 6.91
C ALA A 291 18.84 8.16 6.39
N ASP A 292 19.79 7.46 7.01
CA ASP A 292 21.21 7.50 6.64
C ASP A 292 21.98 6.18 6.94
N VAL A 293 21.34 5.21 7.61
CA VAL A 293 21.95 3.92 7.96
C VAL A 293 21.04 2.78 7.55
N CYS A 294 21.62 1.69 7.05
CA CYS A 294 20.91 0.46 6.76
C CYS A 294 20.91 -0.46 7.98
N ASN A 295 19.76 -0.59 8.64
CA ASN A 295 19.58 -1.41 9.83
C ASN A 295 18.69 -2.62 9.49
N ASP A 296 19.28 -3.82 9.46
CA ASP A 296 18.57 -5.08 9.17
C ASP A 296 17.71 -5.02 7.89
N GLY A 297 18.26 -4.39 6.86
CA GLY A 297 17.59 -4.22 5.57
C GLY A 297 16.51 -3.11 5.54
N ALA A 298 16.32 -2.35 6.62
CA ALA A 298 15.51 -1.15 6.62
C ALA A 298 16.39 0.11 6.70
N CYS A 299 16.10 1.11 5.88
CA CYS A 299 16.72 2.42 6.02
C CYS A 299 16.20 3.11 7.27
N GLY A 300 17.13 3.46 8.16
CA GLY A 300 16.89 4.04 9.46
C GLY A 300 17.77 5.25 9.71
N CYS A 301 17.76 5.74 10.93
CA CYS A 301 18.53 6.91 11.35
C CYS A 301 19.68 6.52 12.27
N SER A 302 20.80 7.22 12.14
CA SER A 302 21.93 7.17 13.07
C SER A 302 21.74 8.07 14.30
N GLY A 303 20.80 9.01 14.24
CA GLY A 303 20.52 9.93 15.34
C GLY A 303 19.49 10.99 15.00
N LEU A 304 19.13 11.81 15.99
CA LEU A 304 18.01 12.77 15.90
C LEU A 304 18.15 13.78 14.75
N ARG A 305 19.38 14.19 14.40
CA ARG A 305 19.62 15.15 13.30
C ARG A 305 19.15 14.63 11.94
N VAL A 306 19.12 13.32 11.76
CA VAL A 306 18.63 12.68 10.54
C VAL A 306 17.12 12.89 10.42
N CYS A 307 16.42 13.02 11.55
CA CYS A 307 14.99 13.24 11.63
C CYS A 307 14.58 14.72 11.53
N ASP A 308 15.54 15.61 11.19
CA ASP A 308 15.25 17.03 11.01
C ASP A 308 14.30 17.21 9.82
N GLY A 309 13.07 17.68 10.08
CA GLY A 309 12.06 17.93 9.06
C GLY A 309 10.97 16.85 8.94
N VAL A 310 10.94 15.88 9.85
CA VAL A 310 9.74 15.04 10.04
C VAL A 310 8.65 15.91 10.68
N ASP A 311 7.51 16.03 10.01
CA ASP A 311 6.33 16.69 10.55
C ASP A 311 5.67 15.81 11.61
N GLN A 312 5.18 16.42 12.68
CA GLN A 312 4.42 15.75 13.73
C GLN A 312 2.95 15.63 13.34
N THR A 313 2.42 14.42 13.41
CA THR A 313 1.02 14.08 13.18
C THR A 313 0.22 14.19 14.46
N PHE A 314 0.83 13.82 15.58
CA PHE A 314 0.18 13.79 16.89
C PHE A 314 0.55 15.04 17.71
N ASP A 315 -0.41 15.52 18.50
CA ASP A 315 -0.27 16.81 19.17
C ASP A 315 0.72 16.81 20.35
N GLY A 316 0.99 15.64 20.95
CA GLY A 316 1.82 15.51 22.15
C GLY A 316 3.06 14.62 21.99
N THR A 317 3.33 14.11 20.80
CA THR A 317 4.51 13.28 20.54
C THR A 317 5.77 14.12 20.41
N GLU A 318 6.93 13.47 20.48
CA GLU A 318 8.23 14.03 20.12
C GLU A 318 8.86 13.21 18.99
N ILE A 319 9.52 13.87 18.03
CA ILE A 319 10.32 13.16 17.01
C ILE A 319 11.60 12.64 17.66
N ALA A 320 11.86 11.35 17.53
CA ALA A 320 13.09 10.71 17.95
C ALA A 320 13.64 9.76 16.89
N CYS A 321 14.96 9.62 16.84
CA CYS A 321 15.58 8.46 16.24
C CYS A 321 15.50 7.32 17.26
N LYS A 322 14.50 6.46 17.11
CA LYS A 322 14.11 5.48 18.12
C LYS A 322 14.53 4.07 17.72
N ASP A 323 15.13 3.38 18.66
CA ASP A 323 15.47 1.95 18.57
C ASP A 323 14.25 1.07 18.93
N PHE A 324 14.05 0.00 18.16
CA PHE A 324 12.96 -0.96 18.30
C PHE A 324 13.42 -2.38 18.69
N GLY A 325 14.68 -2.51 19.13
CA GLY A 325 15.27 -3.75 19.65
C GLY A 325 14.70 -4.25 20.98
#